data_AF-A0A2D8TCJ0-F1
#
_entry.id   AF-A0A2D8TCJ0-F1
#
_cell.length_a   1.000
_cell.length_b   1.000
_cell.length_c   1.000
_cell.angle_alpha   90.00
_cell.angle_beta   90.00
_cell.angle_gamma   90.00
#
_symmetry.space_group_name_H-M   'P 1'
#
loop_
_entity.id
_entity.type
_entity.pdbx_description
1 polymer ?
#
loop_
_entity_poly.entity_id
_entity_poly.type
_entity_poly.pdbx_seq_one_letter_code
_entity_poly.pdbx_strand_id
1 'polypeptide(L)'
;MAGMLATAPVSAKKKKIVVAGPPITMSDTFRASAADAEAALKARDTATAASRISALMPTTDFEAYVAAGMRYQLAVQRRDVQAQRLALTDLFKTTAVPRTEAPRLRFVAGYLSFMVGNYDDATAQLDYAKTLGYDGIDAIMLRADIALRRNKPKEARPLLREALARQRASGQEVPLAWIDRA
;
A
#
# COMPACT_ATOMS: atom_id res chain seq x y z
N MET A 1 35.04 -41.93 39.94
CA MET A 1 35.82 -42.00 38.68
C MET A 1 34.80 -42.28 37.58
N ALA A 2 34.40 -41.29 36.77
CA ALA A 2 35.03 -40.92 35.49
C ALA A 2 35.04 -42.13 34.52
N GLY A 3 34.50 -42.10 33.31
CA GLY A 3 34.11 -40.96 32.49
C GLY A 3 33.30 -41.36 31.24
N MET A 4 33.03 -40.30 30.49
CA MET A 4 32.12 -40.10 29.37
C MET A 4 32.71 -40.56 28.03
N LEU A 5 31.87 -40.84 27.02
CA LEU A 5 32.03 -40.60 25.57
C LEU A 5 30.76 -41.14 24.88
N ALA A 6 29.77 -40.33 24.49
CA ALA A 6 29.72 -39.35 23.40
C ALA A 6 28.77 -39.84 22.29
N THR A 7 27.46 -39.62 22.47
CA THR A 7 26.50 -39.57 21.36
C THR A 7 26.49 -38.14 20.81
N ALA A 8 27.20 -37.92 19.70
CA ALA A 8 27.10 -36.66 18.97
C ALA A 8 25.70 -36.54 18.34
N PRO A 9 24.99 -35.41 18.45
CA PRO A 9 23.78 -35.19 17.68
C PRO A 9 24.16 -34.95 16.22
N VAL A 10 23.54 -35.72 15.32
CA VAL A 10 23.57 -35.46 13.89
C VAL A 10 22.97 -34.07 13.66
N SER A 11 23.84 -33.10 13.40
CA SER A 11 23.46 -31.80 12.85
C SER A 11 22.74 -32.05 11.52
N ALA A 12 21.41 -31.98 11.56
CA ALA A 12 20.56 -31.94 10.38
C ALA A 12 20.97 -30.72 9.53
N LYS A 13 21.78 -30.98 8.50
CA LYS A 13 22.08 -30.02 7.44
C LYS A 13 20.76 -29.60 6.81
N LYS A 14 20.22 -28.46 7.27
CA LYS A 14 19.13 -27.74 6.60
C LYS A 14 19.61 -27.48 5.17
N LYS A 15 19.09 -28.25 4.21
CA LYS A 15 19.17 -27.95 2.78
C LYS A 15 18.63 -26.53 2.61
N LYS A 16 19.55 -25.57 2.41
CA LYS A 16 19.21 -24.24 1.91
C LYS A 16 18.51 -24.47 0.57
N ILE A 17 17.21 -24.22 0.55
CA ILE A 17 16.50 -23.94 -0.69
C ILE A 17 17.15 -22.67 -1.22
N VAL A 18 18.01 -22.82 -2.23
CA VAL A 18 18.56 -21.70 -2.98
C VAL A 18 17.42 -21.19 -3.84
N VAL A 19 16.71 -20.19 -3.33
CA VAL A 19 15.86 -19.34 -4.18
C VAL A 19 16.81 -18.51 -5.02
N ALA A 20 16.89 -18.82 -6.32
CA ALA A 20 17.67 -18.06 -7.27
C ALA A 20 17.06 -16.67 -7.46
N GLY A 21 17.72 -15.69 -6.84
CA GLY A 21 17.49 -14.26 -6.89
C GLY A 21 18.48 -13.62 -5.90
N PRO A 22 18.93 -12.37 -6.11
CA PRO A 22 19.73 -11.69 -5.09
C PRO A 22 18.97 -11.78 -3.76
N PRO A 23 19.60 -12.20 -2.65
CA PRO A 23 18.91 -12.25 -1.37
C PRO A 23 18.41 -10.84 -1.07
N ILE A 24 17.09 -10.70 -0.89
CA ILE A 24 16.46 -9.43 -0.50
C ILE A 24 16.88 -9.19 0.95
N THR A 25 18.04 -8.57 1.12
CA THR A 25 18.64 -8.31 2.42
C THR A 25 18.93 -6.83 2.54
N MET A 26 18.33 -6.21 3.56
CA MET A 26 18.68 -4.87 3.99
C MET A 26 20.08 -4.90 4.62
N SER A 27 20.85 -3.84 4.41
CA SER A 27 22.09 -3.60 5.14
C SER A 27 21.82 -3.55 6.65
N ASP A 28 22.77 -4.00 7.46
CA ASP A 28 22.59 -4.06 8.92
C ASP A 28 22.39 -2.67 9.53
N THR A 29 23.08 -1.67 8.98
CA THR A 29 22.94 -0.26 9.36
C THR A 29 21.55 0.27 9.06
N PHE A 30 21.03 0.02 7.85
CA PHE A 30 19.67 0.42 7.51
C PHE A 30 18.65 -0.32 8.39
N ARG A 31 18.83 -1.64 8.60
CA ARG A 31 17.91 -2.45 9.41
C ARG A 31 17.80 -1.93 10.84
N ALA A 32 18.92 -1.57 11.47
CA ALA A 32 18.92 -0.99 12.81
C ALA A 32 18.17 0.36 12.85
N SER A 33 18.49 1.28 11.93
CA SER A 33 17.80 2.58 11.84
C SER A 33 16.31 2.45 11.52
N ALA A 34 15.94 1.47 10.69
CA ALA A 34 14.56 1.17 10.33
C ALA A 34 13.79 0.60 11.53
N ALA A 35 14.38 -0.30 12.32
CA ALA A 35 13.75 -0.84 13.54
C ALA A 35 13.46 0.28 14.56
N ASP A 36 14.39 1.21 14.70
CA ASP A 36 14.27 2.41 15.53
C ASP A 36 13.13 3.34 15.07
N ALA A 37 13.03 3.58 13.75
CA ALA A 37 11.92 4.32 13.17
C ALA A 37 10.57 3.61 13.37
N GLU A 38 10.54 2.29 13.21
CA GLU A 38 9.37 1.44 13.40
C GLU A 38 8.89 1.46 14.86
N ALA A 39 9.81 1.43 15.83
CA ALA A 39 9.47 1.55 17.25
C ALA A 39 8.75 2.87 17.55
N ALA A 40 9.25 3.99 17.01
CA ALA A 40 8.59 5.29 17.16
C ALA A 40 7.21 5.33 16.49
N LEU A 41 7.08 4.74 15.28
CA LEU A 41 5.80 4.60 14.60
C LEU A 41 4.80 3.78 15.42
N LYS A 42 5.22 2.66 16.01
CA LYS A 42 4.37 1.82 16.88
C LYS A 42 3.94 2.56 18.14
N ALA A 43 4.83 3.35 18.72
CA ALA A 43 4.55 4.22 19.87
C ALA A 43 3.65 5.43 19.52
N ARG A 44 3.32 5.64 18.22
CA ARG A 44 2.63 6.83 17.70
C ARG A 44 3.35 8.14 18.03
N ASP A 45 4.65 8.08 18.30
CA ASP A 45 5.50 9.27 18.42
C ASP A 45 5.84 9.77 17.03
N THR A 46 4.92 10.56 16.47
CA THR A 46 5.04 11.04 15.10
C THR A 46 6.20 12.03 14.90
N ALA A 47 6.70 12.68 15.97
CA ALA A 47 7.83 13.59 15.88
C ALA A 47 9.14 12.80 15.75
N THR A 48 9.38 11.86 16.67
CA THR A 48 10.55 10.98 16.64
C THR A 48 10.54 10.10 15.39
N ALA A 49 9.37 9.54 15.01
CA ALA A 49 9.25 8.75 13.79
C ALA A 49 9.65 9.55 12.56
N ALA A 50 9.20 10.81 12.43
CA ALA A 50 9.56 11.65 11.29
C ALA A 50 11.06 11.92 11.20
N SER A 51 11.69 12.27 12.32
CA SER A 51 13.14 12.47 12.39
C SER A 51 13.89 11.20 11.96
N ARG A 52 13.55 10.04 12.54
CA ARG A 52 14.20 8.77 12.23
C ARG A 52 13.98 8.32 10.79
N ILE A 53 12.77 8.46 10.26
CA ILE A 53 12.44 8.12 8.86
C ILE A 53 13.17 9.03 7.88
N SER A 54 13.31 10.32 8.20
CA SER A 54 14.05 11.27 7.35
C SER A 54 15.55 10.99 7.29
N ALA A 55 16.10 10.38 8.36
CA ALA A 55 17.50 9.97 8.43
C ALA A 55 17.79 8.62 7.76
N LEU A 56 16.76 7.90 7.29
CA LEU A 56 16.97 6.64 6.57
C LEU A 56 17.64 6.91 5.22
N MET A 57 18.76 6.22 4.97
CA MET A 57 19.53 6.30 3.73
C MET A 57 19.42 4.95 2.99
N PRO A 58 18.32 4.71 2.26
CA PRO A 58 18.17 3.48 1.49
C PRO A 58 19.19 3.41 0.37
N THR A 59 19.84 2.26 0.23
CA THR A 59 20.85 1.96 -0.81
C THR A 59 20.39 0.90 -1.79
N THR A 60 19.30 0.18 -1.47
CA THR A 60 18.69 -0.84 -2.32
C THR A 60 17.22 -0.51 -2.60
N ASP A 61 16.68 -1.10 -3.67
CA ASP A 61 15.26 -0.95 -4.04
C ASP A 61 14.31 -1.40 -2.91
N PHE A 62 14.67 -2.50 -2.21
CA PHE A 62 13.89 -2.99 -1.08
C PHE A 62 13.96 -2.06 0.14
N GLU A 63 15.13 -1.48 0.44
CA GLU A 63 15.24 -0.47 1.50
C GLU A 63 14.43 0.79 1.17
N ALA A 64 14.41 1.20 -0.11
CA ALA A 64 13.58 2.31 -0.57
C ALA A 64 12.08 2.01 -0.39
N TYR A 65 11.66 0.77 -0.67
CA TYR A 65 10.30 0.29 -0.43
C TYR A 65 9.94 0.36 1.06
N VAL A 66 10.82 -0.13 1.94
CA VAL A 66 10.62 -0.07 3.40
C VAL A 66 10.51 1.38 3.87
N ALA A 67 11.42 2.27 3.44
CA ALA A 67 11.38 3.68 3.79
C ALA A 67 10.10 4.37 3.31
N ALA A 68 9.65 4.09 2.08
CA ALA A 68 8.40 4.62 1.54
C ALA A 68 7.17 4.12 2.33
N GLY A 69 7.15 2.84 2.71
CA GLY A 69 6.10 2.27 3.56
C GLY A 69 6.03 2.94 4.94
N MET A 70 7.18 3.23 5.56
CA MET A 70 7.24 3.96 6.83
C MET A 70 6.75 5.41 6.69
N ARG A 71 7.12 6.10 5.59
CA ARG A 71 6.58 7.45 5.28
C ARG A 71 5.06 7.42 5.11
N TYR A 72 4.54 6.40 4.43
CA TYR A 72 3.10 6.22 4.26
C TYR A 72 2.41 6.03 5.62
N GLN A 73 2.92 5.13 6.47
CA GLN A 73 2.37 4.91 7.80
C GLN A 73 2.40 6.17 8.68
N LEU A 74 3.50 6.92 8.67
CA LEU A 74 3.61 8.21 9.36
C LEU A 74 2.55 9.20 8.86
N ALA A 75 2.39 9.31 7.53
CA ALA A 75 1.44 10.21 6.91
C ALA A 75 -0.02 9.83 7.27
N VAL A 76 -0.33 8.53 7.35
CA VAL A 76 -1.63 8.05 7.85
C VAL A 76 -1.83 8.45 9.31
N GLN A 77 -0.83 8.28 10.19
CA GLN A 77 -0.93 8.68 11.60
C GLN A 77 -1.16 10.18 11.76
N ARG A 78 -0.54 10.99 10.89
CA ARG A 78 -0.71 12.45 10.85
C ARG A 78 -1.97 12.91 10.12
N ARG A 79 -2.70 11.99 9.48
CA ARG A 79 -3.84 12.29 8.58
C ARG A 79 -3.46 13.26 7.45
N ASP A 80 -2.21 13.21 7.01
CA ASP A 80 -1.70 14.06 5.93
C ASP A 80 -1.92 13.35 4.59
N VAL A 81 -2.94 13.76 3.86
CA VAL A 81 -3.34 13.15 2.58
C VAL A 81 -2.29 13.37 1.51
N GLN A 82 -1.63 14.54 1.47
CA GLN A 82 -0.60 14.81 0.47
C GLN A 82 0.64 13.96 0.72
N ALA A 83 1.08 13.86 1.98
CA ALA A 83 2.20 12.99 2.33
C ALA A 83 1.89 11.50 2.07
N GLN A 84 0.65 11.06 2.25
CA GLN A 84 0.23 9.70 1.88
C GLN A 84 0.37 9.46 0.37
N ARG A 85 -0.06 10.41 -0.47
CA ARG A 85 0.08 10.31 -1.93
C ARG A 85 1.55 10.22 -2.35
N LEU A 86 2.38 11.13 -1.84
CA LEU A 86 3.81 11.15 -2.16
C LEU A 86 4.49 9.84 -1.75
N ALA A 87 4.17 9.32 -0.56
CA ALA A 87 4.72 8.05 -0.10
C ALA A 87 4.30 6.86 -0.99
N LEU A 88 3.04 6.81 -1.46
CA LEU A 88 2.61 5.80 -2.43
C LEU A 88 3.30 5.97 -3.80
N THR A 89 3.48 7.20 -4.27
CA THR A 89 4.25 7.47 -5.48
C THR A 89 5.68 6.93 -5.36
N ASP A 90 6.33 7.17 -4.23
CA ASP A 90 7.67 6.63 -3.96
C ASP A 90 7.67 5.10 -3.89
N LEU A 91 6.65 4.51 -3.27
CA LEU A 91 6.50 3.07 -3.17
C LEU A 91 6.38 2.44 -4.57
N PHE A 92 5.63 3.04 -5.49
CA PHE A 92 5.50 2.57 -6.88
C PHE A 92 6.72 2.79 -7.77
N LYS A 93 7.70 3.60 -7.34
CA LYS A 93 9.00 3.68 -8.04
C LYS A 93 9.85 2.42 -7.79
N THR A 94 9.52 1.65 -6.76
CA THR A 94 10.24 0.44 -6.40
C THR A 94 9.69 -0.78 -7.12
N THR A 95 10.54 -1.78 -7.33
CA THR A 95 10.15 -3.09 -7.87
C THR A 95 9.69 -4.07 -6.80
N ALA A 96 9.89 -3.71 -5.52
CA ALA A 96 9.59 -4.53 -4.36
C ALA A 96 8.11 -4.52 -3.92
N VAL A 97 7.23 -3.74 -4.56
CA VAL A 97 5.79 -3.75 -4.27
C VAL A 97 5.21 -5.13 -4.57
N PRO A 98 4.58 -5.82 -3.60
CA PRO A 98 3.99 -7.13 -3.85
C PRO A 98 2.92 -7.05 -4.93
N ARG A 99 2.99 -7.94 -5.93
CA ARG A 99 2.04 -7.95 -7.05
C ARG A 99 0.59 -8.17 -6.61
N THR A 100 0.38 -8.86 -5.50
CA THR A 100 -0.95 -9.09 -4.90
C THR A 100 -1.54 -7.81 -4.29
N GLU A 101 -0.68 -6.92 -3.78
CA GLU A 101 -1.09 -5.67 -3.12
C GLU A 101 -1.13 -4.49 -4.10
N ALA A 102 -0.33 -4.54 -5.17
CA ALA A 102 -0.21 -3.47 -6.14
C ALA A 102 -1.55 -2.95 -6.72
N PRO A 103 -2.53 -3.81 -7.10
CA PRO A 103 -3.82 -3.33 -7.61
C PRO A 103 -4.57 -2.51 -6.56
N ARG A 104 -4.60 -2.99 -5.31
CA ARG A 104 -5.27 -2.31 -4.20
C ARG A 104 -4.58 -1.01 -3.82
N LEU A 105 -3.24 -0.99 -3.77
CA LEU A 105 -2.48 0.23 -3.48
C LEU A 105 -2.69 1.29 -4.56
N ARG A 106 -2.79 0.89 -5.84
CA ARG A 106 -3.13 1.83 -6.93
C ARG A 106 -4.51 2.43 -6.76
N PHE A 107 -5.50 1.63 -6.36
CA PHE A 107 -6.82 2.18 -6.00
C PHE A 107 -6.70 3.21 -4.87
N VAL A 108 -5.95 2.91 -3.81
CA VAL A 108 -5.76 3.84 -2.67
C VAL A 108 -5.11 5.15 -3.14
N ALA A 109 -4.10 5.08 -4.00
CA ALA A 109 -3.51 6.27 -4.60
C ALA A 109 -4.54 7.09 -5.39
N GLY A 110 -5.40 6.44 -6.16
CA GLY A 110 -6.50 7.10 -6.87
C GLY A 110 -7.49 7.80 -5.94
N TYR A 111 -7.86 7.14 -4.85
CA TYR A 111 -8.73 7.73 -3.81
C TYR A 111 -8.10 8.96 -3.15
N LEU A 112 -6.83 8.88 -2.76
CA LEU A 112 -6.13 10.01 -2.15
C LEU A 112 -6.00 11.19 -3.13
N SER A 113 -5.75 10.91 -4.41
CA SER A 113 -5.72 11.94 -5.45
C SER A 113 -7.07 12.61 -5.67
N PHE A 114 -8.17 11.85 -5.59
CA PHE A 114 -9.52 12.40 -5.57
C PHE A 114 -9.75 13.32 -4.37
N MET A 115 -9.34 12.90 -3.17
CA MET A 115 -9.53 13.69 -1.94
C MET A 115 -8.89 15.09 -2.02
N VAL A 116 -7.78 15.22 -2.74
CA VAL A 116 -7.07 16.49 -2.92
C VAL A 116 -7.44 17.22 -4.20
N GLY A 117 -8.50 16.78 -4.89
CA GLY A 117 -9.01 17.40 -6.11
C GLY A 117 -8.18 17.13 -7.37
N ASN A 118 -7.17 16.25 -7.31
CA ASN A 118 -6.38 15.86 -8.47
C ASN A 118 -7.08 14.71 -9.21
N TYR A 119 -8.13 15.06 -9.95
CA TYR A 119 -9.00 14.09 -10.62
C TYR A 119 -8.35 13.37 -11.82
N ASP A 120 -7.38 14.01 -12.48
CA ASP A 120 -6.67 13.39 -13.60
C ASP A 120 -5.75 12.28 -13.10
N ASP A 121 -4.96 12.55 -12.05
CA ASP A 121 -4.17 11.50 -11.39
C ASP A 121 -5.07 10.43 -10.76
N ALA A 122 -6.19 10.82 -10.13
CA ALA A 122 -7.15 9.85 -9.59
C ALA A 122 -7.64 8.86 -10.65
N THR A 123 -7.97 9.36 -11.84
CA THR A 123 -8.41 8.52 -12.97
C THR A 123 -7.29 7.61 -13.46
N ALA A 124 -6.08 8.15 -13.63
CA ALA A 124 -4.91 7.38 -14.06
C ALA A 124 -4.59 6.23 -13.09
N GLN A 125 -4.58 6.49 -11.77
CA GLN A 125 -4.35 5.44 -10.78
C GLN A 125 -5.44 4.37 -10.79
N LEU A 126 -6.71 4.74 -11.03
CA LEU A 126 -7.80 3.79 -11.16
C LEU A 126 -7.70 2.95 -12.44
N ASP A 127 -7.17 3.51 -13.53
CA ASP A 127 -6.87 2.75 -14.75
C ASP A 127 -5.74 1.76 -14.48
N TYR A 128 -4.65 2.19 -13.83
CA TYR A 128 -3.57 1.29 -13.43
C TYR A 128 -4.07 0.17 -12.50
N ALA A 129 -4.89 0.50 -11.50
CA ALA A 129 -5.48 -0.49 -10.60
C ALA A 129 -6.25 -1.54 -11.40
N LYS A 130 -7.09 -1.11 -12.35
CA LYS A 130 -7.86 -2.00 -13.23
C LYS A 130 -6.96 -2.88 -14.11
N THR A 131 -5.88 -2.33 -14.69
CA THR A 131 -4.93 -3.14 -15.49
C THR A 131 -4.22 -4.22 -14.67
N LEU A 132 -4.06 -3.99 -13.36
CA LEU A 132 -3.48 -4.96 -12.44
C LEU A 132 -4.53 -5.95 -11.88
N GLY A 133 -5.80 -5.84 -12.31
CA GLY A 133 -6.88 -6.74 -11.90
C GLY A 133 -7.77 -6.23 -10.76
N TYR A 134 -7.69 -4.95 -10.38
CA TYR A 134 -8.61 -4.36 -9.42
C TYR A 134 -9.97 -4.07 -10.05
N ASP A 135 -11.01 -4.80 -9.64
CA ASP A 135 -12.39 -4.63 -10.12
C ASP A 135 -13.39 -4.44 -8.97
N GLY A 136 -12.99 -3.69 -7.95
CA GLY A 136 -13.85 -3.37 -6.82
C GLY A 136 -15.02 -2.43 -7.19
N ILE A 137 -16.19 -2.65 -6.59
CA ILE A 137 -17.35 -1.74 -6.71
C ILE A 137 -16.98 -0.32 -6.28
N ASP A 138 -16.07 -0.19 -5.30
CA ASP A 138 -15.54 1.08 -4.82
C ASP A 138 -14.76 1.86 -5.90
N ALA A 139 -14.07 1.19 -6.83
CA ALA A 139 -13.43 1.86 -7.97
C ALA A 139 -14.46 2.44 -8.95
N ILE A 140 -15.56 1.72 -9.21
CA ILE A 140 -16.64 2.19 -10.09
C ILE A 140 -17.32 3.40 -9.45
N MET A 141 -17.62 3.32 -8.16
CA MET A 141 -18.19 4.44 -7.40
C MET A 141 -17.26 5.65 -7.40
N LEU A 142 -15.96 5.46 -7.20
CA LEU A 142 -15.01 6.57 -7.21
C LEU A 142 -14.92 7.24 -8.60
N ARG A 143 -14.99 6.48 -9.70
CA ARG A 143 -15.08 7.06 -11.05
C ARG A 143 -16.36 7.88 -11.24
N ALA A 144 -17.48 7.40 -10.71
CA ALA A 144 -18.73 8.14 -10.74
C ALA A 144 -18.61 9.46 -9.95
N ASP A 145 -18.05 9.41 -8.74
CA ASP A 145 -17.82 10.59 -7.91
C ASP A 145 -16.87 11.60 -8.60
N ILE A 146 -15.81 11.13 -9.26
CA ILE A 146 -14.93 11.97 -10.09
C ILE A 146 -15.73 12.66 -11.21
N ALA A 147 -16.57 11.92 -11.95
CA ALA A 147 -17.38 12.49 -13.02
C ALA A 147 -18.36 13.55 -12.49
N LEU A 148 -19.00 13.32 -11.34
CA LEU A 148 -19.86 14.30 -10.68
C LEU A 148 -19.08 15.55 -10.27
N ARG A 149 -17.89 15.40 -9.67
CA ARG A 149 -17.02 16.54 -9.30
C ARG A 149 -16.57 17.36 -10.50
N ARG A 150 -16.47 16.75 -11.67
CA ARG A 150 -16.14 17.42 -12.94
C ARG A 150 -17.37 17.98 -13.68
N ASN A 151 -18.54 18.00 -13.04
CA ASN A 151 -19.81 18.44 -13.64
C ASN A 151 -20.20 17.64 -14.90
N LYS A 152 -19.93 16.33 -14.88
CA LYS A 152 -20.23 15.38 -15.96
C LYS A 152 -21.26 14.32 -15.52
N PRO A 153 -22.49 14.71 -15.14
CA PRO A 153 -23.50 13.76 -14.62
C PRO A 153 -23.91 12.70 -15.64
N LYS A 154 -23.83 12.99 -16.94
CA LYS A 154 -24.10 12.01 -18.00
C LYS A 154 -23.08 10.85 -18.00
N GLU A 155 -21.84 11.12 -17.62
CA GLU A 155 -20.78 10.11 -17.47
C GLU A 155 -20.91 9.34 -16.15
N ALA A 156 -21.39 9.99 -15.08
CA ALA A 156 -21.56 9.37 -13.76
C ALA A 156 -22.73 8.37 -13.69
N ARG A 157 -23.89 8.70 -14.28
CA ARG A 157 -25.11 7.88 -14.21
C ARG A 157 -24.94 6.41 -14.61
N PRO A 158 -24.28 6.04 -15.73
CA PRO A 158 -24.05 4.63 -16.05
C PRO A 158 -23.18 3.93 -15.01
N LEU A 159 -22.16 4.59 -14.47
CA LEU A 159 -21.26 4.02 -13.45
C LEU A 159 -22.01 3.76 -12.13
N LEU A 160 -22.85 4.71 -11.69
CA LEU A 160 -23.68 4.53 -10.51
C LEU A 160 -24.64 3.35 -10.69
N ARG A 161 -25.33 3.26 -11.83
CA ARG A 161 -26.22 2.11 -12.12
C ARG A 161 -25.48 0.78 -12.11
N GLU A 162 -24.28 0.72 -12.67
CA GLU A 162 -23.44 -0.46 -12.64
C GLU A 162 -23.04 -0.85 -11.21
N ALA A 163 -22.55 0.11 -10.42
CA ALA A 163 -22.18 -0.14 -9.03
C ALA A 163 -23.37 -0.63 -8.19
N LEU A 164 -24.54 0.00 -8.35
CA LEU A 164 -25.78 -0.41 -7.70
C LEU A 164 -26.21 -1.82 -8.12
N ALA A 165 -26.09 -2.18 -9.40
CA ALA A 165 -26.42 -3.52 -9.88
C ALA A 165 -25.46 -4.58 -9.30
N ARG A 166 -24.15 -4.29 -9.28
CA ARG A 166 -23.13 -5.18 -8.68
C ARG A 166 -23.34 -5.34 -7.17
N GLN A 167 -23.69 -4.26 -6.46
CA GLN A 167 -23.97 -4.29 -5.03
C GLN A 167 -25.22 -5.12 -4.71
N ARG A 168 -26.28 -5.02 -5.51
CA ARG A 168 -27.46 -5.89 -5.35
C ARG A 168 -27.11 -7.35 -5.65
N ALA A 169 -26.30 -7.61 -6.68
CA ALA A 169 -25.89 -8.95 -7.05
C ALA A 169 -24.96 -9.61 -6.02
N SER A 170 -24.22 -8.82 -5.23
CA SER A 170 -23.40 -9.33 -4.12
C SER A 170 -24.23 -9.71 -2.88
N GLY A 171 -25.55 -9.47 -2.91
CA GLY A 171 -26.46 -9.72 -1.78
C GLY A 171 -26.31 -8.74 -0.62
N GLN A 172 -25.51 -7.67 -0.80
CA GLN A 172 -25.36 -6.63 0.22
C GLN A 172 -26.39 -5.52 0.04
N GLU A 173 -26.76 -4.90 1.16
CA GLU A 173 -27.61 -3.71 1.11
C GLU A 173 -26.91 -2.59 0.33
N VAL A 174 -27.70 -1.90 -0.47
CA VAL A 174 -27.25 -0.73 -1.22
C VAL A 174 -27.30 0.48 -0.29
N PRO A 175 -26.18 1.20 -0.07
CA PRO A 175 -26.22 2.41 0.74
C PRO A 175 -27.18 3.45 0.17
N LEU A 176 -28.08 3.98 0.99
CA LEU A 176 -29.05 5.02 0.58
C LEU A 176 -28.36 6.21 -0.09
N ALA A 177 -27.22 6.64 0.47
CA ALA A 177 -26.43 7.73 -0.09
C ALA A 177 -25.97 7.49 -1.54
N TRP A 178 -25.91 6.24 -2.03
CA TRP A 178 -25.60 5.93 -3.43
C TRP A 178 -26.84 5.98 -4.32
N ILE A 179 -28.01 5.63 -3.78
CA ILE A 179 -29.31 5.71 -4.46
C ILE A 179 -29.65 7.17 -4.72
N ASP A 180 -29.50 8.04 -3.71
CA ASP A 180 -29.82 9.47 -3.82
C ASP A 180 -28.96 10.20 -4.87
N ARG A 181 -27.80 9.62 -5.23
CA ARG A 181 -26.86 10.16 -6.22
C ARG A 181 -27.14 9.70 -7.67
N ALA A 182 -27.89 8.61 -7.86
CA ALA A 182 -28.07 7.93 -9.15
C ALA A 182 -29.22 8.53 -9.99
#